data_AF-B9DW23-F1
#
_entry.id   AF-B9DW23-F1
#
_cell.length_a   1.000
_cell.length_b   1.000
_cell.length_c   1.000
_cell.angle_alpha   90.00
_cell.angle_beta   90.00
_cell.angle_gamma   90.00
#
_symmetry.space_group_name_H-M   'P 1'
#
loop_
_entity.id
_entity.type
_entity.pdbx_description
1 polymer ?
#
loop_
_entity_poly.entity_id
_entity_poly.type
_entity_poly.pdbx_seq_one_letter_code
_entity_poly.pdbx_strand_id
1 'polypeptide(L)' 'MKKFEAFKETLSSESLKAIYEETKLEVANDEREGTEAFSAALATQMAINLVEKYHEWLNENK' A
#
# COMPACT_ATOMS: atom_id res chain seq x y z
N MET A 1 -10.16 -2.80 -15.85
CA MET A 1 -9.27 -3.98 -15.87
C MET A 1 -7.91 -3.68 -16.51
N LYS A 2 -7.79 -3.36 -17.81
CA LYS A 2 -6.45 -3.22 -18.46
C LYS A 2 -5.47 -2.25 -17.78
N LYS A 3 -5.96 -1.10 -17.29
CA LYS A 3 -5.10 -0.11 -16.60
C LYS A 3 -4.62 -0.57 -15.22
N PHE A 4 -5.44 -1.33 -14.49
CA PHE A 4 -5.05 -1.86 -13.18
C PHE A 4 -4.05 -3.02 -13.33
N GLU A 5 -4.20 -3.86 -14.36
CA GLU A 5 -3.20 -4.88 -14.70
C GLU A 5 -1.85 -4.23 -15.05
N ALA A 6 -1.86 -3.20 -15.90
CA ALA A 6 -0.64 -2.45 -16.24
C ALA A 6 -0.01 -1.79 -15.00
N PHE A 7 -0.81 -1.25 -14.08
CA PHE A 7 -0.32 -0.75 -12.81
C PHE A 7 0.35 -1.85 -11.97
N LYS A 8 -0.26 -3.02 -11.84
CA LYS A 8 0.35 -4.14 -11.09
C LYS A 8 1.70 -4.55 -11.67
N GLU A 9 1.89 -4.48 -12.97
CA GLU A 9 3.19 -4.75 -13.61
C GLU A 9 4.28 -3.74 -13.22
N THR A 10 3.91 -2.54 -12.74
CA THR A 10 4.86 -1.56 -12.19
C THR A 10 5.26 -1.85 -10.74
N LEU A 11 4.53 -2.73 -10.04
CA LEU A 11 4.77 -3.02 -8.63
C LEU A 11 5.87 -4.08 -8.47
N SER A 12 7.12 -3.65 -8.46
CA SER A 12 8.26 -4.52 -8.08
C SER A 12 8.21 -4.89 -6.60
N SER A 13 8.98 -5.92 -6.20
CA SER A 13 9.10 -6.29 -4.79
C SER A 13 9.62 -5.14 -3.92
N GLU A 14 10.50 -4.29 -4.48
CA GLU A 14 11.04 -3.12 -3.80
C GLU A 14 9.96 -2.05 -3.60
N SER A 15 9.11 -1.82 -4.60
CA SER A 15 8.00 -0.87 -4.48
C SER A 15 6.96 -1.33 -3.46
N LEU A 16 6.64 -2.63 -3.44
CA LEU A 16 5.74 -3.24 -2.47
C LEU A 16 6.31 -3.18 -1.05
N LYS A 17 7.64 -3.37 -0.92
CA LYS A 17 8.33 -3.18 0.35
C LYS A 17 8.29 -1.73 0.81
N ALA A 18 8.50 -0.76 -0.09
CA ALA A 18 8.40 0.66 0.26
C ALA A 18 7.01 1.02 0.79
N ILE A 19 5.95 0.53 0.12
CA ILE A 19 4.56 0.67 0.59
C ILE A 19 4.37 0.04 1.96
N TYR A 20 4.91 -1.16 2.18
CA TYR A 20 4.82 -1.83 3.48
C TYR A 20 5.47 -1.03 4.60
N GLU A 21 6.69 -0.51 4.40
CA GLU A 21 7.40 0.28 5.41
C GLU A 21 6.68 1.61 5.69
N GLU A 22 6.17 2.29 4.67
CA GLU A 22 5.33 3.49 4.80
C GLU A 22 4.07 3.20 5.64
N THR A 23 3.33 2.15 5.27
CA THR A 23 2.14 1.69 5.99
C THR A 23 2.46 1.34 7.45
N LYS A 24 3.59 0.69 7.70
CA LYS A 24 4.02 0.30 9.04
C LYS A 24 4.24 1.53 9.92
N LEU A 25 4.81 2.62 9.38
CA LEU A 25 4.98 3.88 10.10
C LEU A 25 3.63 4.56 10.42
N GLU A 26 2.67 4.49 9.51
CA GLU A 26 1.33 5.05 9.71
C GLU A 26 0.58 4.33 10.85
N VAL A 27 0.62 3.00 10.85
CA VAL A 27 -0.11 2.17 11.82
C VAL A 27 0.58 2.09 13.19
N ALA A 28 1.92 2.20 13.23
CA ALA A 28 2.70 2.07 14.47
C ALA A 28 2.38 3.15 15.53
N ASN A 29 1.74 4.26 15.16
CA ASN A 29 1.32 5.28 16.10
C ASN A 29 0.07 4.88 16.90
N ASP A 30 -0.78 4.03 16.33
CA ASP A 30 -2.09 3.71 16.88
C ASP A 30 -2.15 2.29 17.47
N GLU A 31 -1.39 1.35 16.90
CA GLU A 31 -1.47 -0.07 17.25
C GLU A 31 -0.11 -0.68 17.60
N ARG A 32 -0.10 -1.61 18.56
CA ARG A 32 1.13 -2.29 18.99
C ARG A 32 1.51 -3.42 18.03
N GLU A 33 2.71 -3.34 17.45
CA GLU A 33 3.26 -4.38 16.58
C GLU A 33 3.24 -5.78 17.24
N GLY A 34 2.86 -6.79 16.46
CA GLY A 34 2.73 -8.19 16.90
C GLY A 34 1.35 -8.57 17.44
N THR A 35 0.39 -7.65 17.45
CA THR A 35 -1.01 -7.94 17.81
C THR A 35 -1.88 -8.23 16.59
N GLU A 36 -3.04 -8.86 16.80
CA GLU A 36 -4.05 -9.05 15.75
C GLU A 36 -4.59 -7.69 15.26
N ALA A 37 -4.81 -6.75 16.18
CA ALA A 37 -5.27 -5.40 15.86
C ALA A 37 -4.28 -4.68 14.92
N PHE A 38 -2.98 -4.73 15.25
CA PHE A 38 -1.93 -4.20 14.38
C PHE A 38 -1.91 -4.88 13.01
N SER A 39 -2.05 -6.21 12.96
CA SER A 39 -2.04 -6.95 11.69
C SER A 39 -3.23 -6.56 10.80
N ALA A 40 -4.42 -6.39 11.39
CA ALA A 40 -5.62 -5.95 10.68
C ALA A 40 -5.51 -4.49 10.20
N ALA A 41 -4.99 -3.60 11.06
CA ALA A 41 -4.76 -2.21 10.71
C ALA A 41 -3.72 -2.09 9.58
N LEU A 42 -2.60 -2.83 9.67
CA LEU A 42 -1.56 -2.87 8.65
C LEU A 42 -2.09 -3.34 7.30
N ALA A 43 -2.85 -4.44 7.27
CA ALA A 43 -3.43 -4.95 6.02
C ALA A 43 -4.43 -3.96 5.40
N THR A 44 -5.25 -3.30 6.24
CA THR A 44 -6.24 -2.31 5.79
C THR A 44 -5.55 -1.08 5.21
N GLN A 45 -4.59 -0.53 5.94
CA GLN A 45 -3.85 0.66 5.52
C GLN A 45 -3.01 0.37 4.26
N MET A 46 -2.40 -0.81 4.15
CA MET A 46 -1.65 -1.21 2.96
C MET A 46 -2.55 -1.26 1.71
N ALA A 47 -3.79 -1.74 1.86
CA ALA A 47 -4.75 -1.75 0.76
C ALA A 47 -5.14 -0.32 0.32
N ILE A 48 -5.30 0.60 1.27
CA ILE A 48 -5.55 2.02 0.99
C ILE A 48 -4.37 2.62 0.21
N ASN A 49 -3.15 2.47 0.73
CA ASN A 49 -1.94 3.03 0.12
C ASN A 49 -1.71 2.50 -1.30
N LEU A 50 -2.03 1.23 -1.57
CA LEU A 50 -1.99 0.65 -2.92
C LEU A 50 -3.00 1.29 -3.88
N VAL A 51 -4.21 1.59 -3.40
CA VAL A 51 -5.26 2.25 -4.20
C VAL A 51 -4.89 3.71 -4.48
N GLU A 52 -4.31 4.40 -3.50
CA GLU A 52 -3.85 5.78 -3.68
C GLU A 52 -2.72 5.86 -4.71
N LYS A 53 -1.71 4.98 -4.62
CA LYS A 53 -0.65 4.89 -5.64
C LYS A 53 -1.18 4.55 -7.03
N TYR A 54 -2.24 3.73 -7.13
CA TYR A 54 -2.90 3.49 -8.41
C TYR A 54 -3.54 4.77 -8.97
N HIS A 55 -4.19 5.58 -8.13
CA HIS A 55 -4.77 6.86 -8.56
C HIS A 55 -3.70 7.90 -8.94
N GLU A 56 -2.58 7.96 -8.23
CA GLU A 56 -1.41 8.77 -8.59
C GLU A 56 -0.89 8.38 -9.97
N TRP A 57 -0.62 7.09 -10.17
CA TRP A 57 -0.18 6.56 -11.47
C TRP A 57 -1.16 6.90 -12.60
N LEU A 58 -2.47 6.79 -12.35
CA LEU A 58 -3.48 7.19 -13.33
C LEU A 58 -3.45 8.69 -13.66
N ASN A 59 -3.06 9.55 -12.72
CA ASN A 59 -2.96 10.99 -12.94
C ASN A 59 -1.67 11.38 -13.68
N GLU A 60 -0.57 10.69 -13.42
CA GLU A 60 0.70 10.89 -14.14
C GLU A 60 0.63 10.42 -15.60
N ASN A 61 -0.22 9.43 -15.90
CA ASN A 61 -0.42 8.85 -17.23
C ASN A 61 -1.68 9.40 -17.95
N LYS A 62 -2.18 10.58 -17.57
CA LYS A 62 -3.23 11.32 -18.27
C LYS A 62 -2.63 12.29 -19.29
#